data_AF-A0A1F9F2L6-F1
#
_entry.id   AF-A0A1F9F2L6-F1
#
_cell.length_a   1.000
_cell.length_b   1.000
_cell.length_c   1.000
_cell.angle_alpha   90.00
_cell.angle_beta   90.00
_cell.angle_gamma   90.00
#
_symmetry.space_group_name_H-M   'P 1'
#
loop_
_entity.id
_entity.type
_entity.pdbx_description
1 polymer ?
#
loop_
_entity_poly.entity_id
_entity_poly.type
_entity_poly.pdbx_seq_one_letter_code
_entity_poly.pdbx_strand_id
1 'polypeptide(L)'
;MKTMLKKISLLTLFAVIIALFLSPLKSSTSLAQAKRSKVILISFDGFMNEVLQLYLKDAFSTKGLGIIQKEGVIADGMKVALPSLTATSHISIATGATPGRHGVVSNTFHTVSDEITSGQNGFSAKISKQTPAIWEVAMQKGLTVGSIAFPGVDLQDERRTTDFGLAYTQGEYPSFAVHMKPEAFENHPHALPKQIKTFSIPLRSHVYLYEKTSEKIKTTSDQIHGYTTDVHHEGNERQIPYTLYTLDTTDDQEKNYDALLFDTDEDLNNGYLDIIDLKNKPWIELTFHSEGVFKGSLCRLVHIEKDLSKVTLYVGGLHRNTAFPGAFATRVEKEVGIWPGAPDKESEVLTTDMVLEQAITFSEYFKKVTLLSTKIYDYDLLLSYQPILDELQHAYFMIDPKQKDYSKEKSEKYLNVIHKGYLQANQVIHELMKSQKNSNLVIVSDHGMAPLHTVYFPNRVLVRRGFIEENANGQKTYYARSFSSGGVSHIYLNLEGRQKNGIVPQSQHEAMVKRLIEIFKDDPAIDFILTQKNAKDYGLDHTNSGDIILVGNPGYHLTDLETSGEITQQASFYGQHGYDPSLKLMKGIFAAWGPNISPEKTGEISYLDVFPFVSGLLK
;
A
#
# COMPACT_ATOMS: atom_id res chain seq x y z
N MET A 1 -87.60 -17.67 55.12
CA MET A 1 -86.79 -18.21 56.23
C MET A 1 -86.51 -19.68 55.94
N LYS A 2 -85.24 -20.05 55.79
CA LYS A 2 -84.70 -21.40 55.45
C LYS A 2 -85.22 -22.08 54.18
N THR A 3 -84.36 -22.19 53.16
CA THR A 3 -83.84 -23.48 52.65
C THR A 3 -82.89 -23.28 51.45
N MET A 4 -81.94 -24.21 51.32
CA MET A 4 -81.18 -24.63 50.13
C MET A 4 -80.04 -23.75 49.58
N LEU A 5 -78.81 -24.27 49.66
CA LEU A 5 -77.78 -24.31 48.60
C LEU A 5 -76.52 -24.99 49.20
N LYS A 6 -76.42 -26.32 49.23
CA LYS A 6 -75.89 -27.23 48.19
C LYS A 6 -74.60 -26.74 47.52
N LYS A 7 -73.49 -27.38 47.96
CA LYS A 7 -72.39 -27.93 47.14
C LYS A 7 -72.06 -27.15 45.86
N ILE A 8 -71.11 -26.22 45.94
CA ILE A 8 -70.27 -25.86 44.80
C ILE A 8 -68.94 -26.57 44.98
N SER A 9 -68.61 -27.36 43.97
CA SER A 9 -67.58 -28.38 43.95
C SER A 9 -66.18 -27.79 43.92
N LEU A 10 -65.27 -28.51 44.57
CA LEU A 10 -63.81 -28.37 44.55
C LEU A 10 -63.21 -28.40 43.11
N LEU A 11 -64.02 -28.62 42.06
CA LEU A 11 -63.60 -28.57 40.65
C LEU A 11 -63.41 -27.15 40.10
N THR A 12 -64.00 -26.12 40.71
CA THR A 12 -63.85 -24.74 40.22
C THR A 12 -62.53 -24.08 40.65
N LEU A 13 -61.92 -24.53 41.75
CA LEU A 13 -60.63 -24.00 42.20
C LEU A 13 -59.44 -24.62 41.44
N PHE A 14 -59.59 -25.83 40.90
CA PHE A 14 -58.55 -26.46 40.06
C PHE A 14 -58.54 -25.92 38.62
N ALA A 15 -59.68 -25.46 38.11
CA ALA A 15 -59.79 -24.88 36.77
C ALA A 15 -59.14 -23.47 36.67
N VAL A 16 -59.12 -22.70 37.75
CA VAL A 16 -58.49 -21.36 37.77
C VAL A 16 -56.96 -21.45 37.87
N ILE A 17 -56.42 -22.49 38.52
CA ILE A 17 -54.96 -22.69 38.61
C ILE A 17 -54.40 -23.25 37.29
N ILE A 18 -55.14 -24.09 36.57
CA ILE A 18 -54.72 -24.56 35.23
C ILE A 18 -54.84 -23.45 34.17
N ALA A 19 -55.80 -22.53 34.30
CA ALA A 19 -55.92 -21.38 33.40
C ALA A 19 -54.81 -20.32 33.56
N LEU A 20 -54.14 -20.27 34.73
CA LEU A 20 -52.96 -19.42 34.95
C LEU A 20 -51.65 -20.04 34.42
N PHE A 21 -51.62 -21.35 34.15
CA PHE A 21 -50.49 -22.05 33.52
C PHE A 21 -50.68 -22.31 32.01
N LEU A 22 -51.81 -21.89 31.44
CA LEU A 22 -52.11 -21.93 29.99
C LEU A 22 -52.28 -20.52 29.41
N SER A 23 -51.59 -19.53 29.97
CA SER A 23 -51.23 -18.38 29.15
C SER A 23 -50.32 -18.93 28.04
N PRO A 24 -50.62 -18.73 26.75
CA PRO A 24 -49.60 -18.98 25.75
C PRO A 24 -48.43 -18.11 26.19
N LEU A 25 -47.27 -18.73 26.46
CA LEU A 25 -46.03 -17.97 26.40
C LEU A 25 -46.18 -17.20 25.10
N LYS A 26 -46.31 -15.86 25.19
CA LYS A 26 -46.07 -15.01 24.04
C LYS A 26 -44.73 -15.53 23.58
N SER A 27 -44.72 -16.21 22.43
CA SER A 27 -43.48 -16.51 21.76
C SER A 27 -42.77 -15.18 21.81
N SER A 28 -41.64 -15.17 22.48
CA SER A 28 -40.61 -14.21 22.17
C SER A 28 -40.41 -14.44 20.68
N THR A 29 -41.15 -13.68 19.88
CA THR A 29 -40.70 -13.30 18.56
C THR A 29 -39.27 -12.91 18.84
N SER A 30 -38.34 -13.74 18.38
CA SER A 30 -36.98 -13.26 18.27
C SER A 30 -37.17 -11.93 17.56
N LEU A 31 -36.83 -10.84 18.25
CA LEU A 31 -36.41 -9.66 17.53
C LEU A 31 -35.35 -10.24 16.62
N ALA A 32 -35.71 -10.44 15.34
CA ALA A 32 -34.75 -10.84 14.33
C ALA A 32 -33.64 -9.82 14.53
N GLN A 33 -32.51 -10.27 15.06
CA GLN A 33 -31.36 -9.41 15.33
C GLN A 33 -31.18 -8.65 14.02
N ALA A 34 -31.45 -7.34 14.02
CA ALA A 34 -31.39 -6.56 12.80
C ALA A 34 -30.01 -6.85 12.20
N LYS A 35 -30.01 -7.42 11.00
CA LYS A 35 -28.78 -7.93 10.39
C LYS A 35 -27.82 -6.75 10.32
N ARG A 36 -26.71 -6.83 11.08
CA ARG A 36 -25.73 -5.75 11.18
C ARG A 36 -25.23 -5.41 9.79
N SER A 37 -25.16 -4.12 9.50
CA SER A 37 -24.69 -3.59 8.23
C SER A 37 -23.21 -3.91 8.06
N LYS A 38 -22.85 -4.47 6.91
CA LYS A 38 -21.45 -4.76 6.56
C LYS A 38 -20.86 -3.59 5.80
N VAL A 39 -19.63 -3.20 6.13
CA VAL A 39 -18.93 -2.12 5.45
C VAL A 39 -17.56 -2.59 4.97
N ILE A 40 -17.26 -2.33 3.70
CA ILE A 40 -15.91 -2.41 3.15
C ILE A 40 -15.44 -0.98 2.91
N LEU A 41 -14.43 -0.53 3.66
CA LEU A 41 -13.73 0.72 3.40
C LEU A 41 -12.46 0.39 2.61
N ILE A 42 -12.43 0.74 1.33
CA ILE A 42 -11.30 0.53 0.45
C ILE A 42 -10.64 1.85 0.10
N SER A 43 -9.33 1.94 0.34
CA SER A 43 -8.50 3.06 -0.11
C SER A 43 -7.78 2.67 -1.39
N PHE A 44 -7.92 3.49 -2.42
CA PHE A 44 -7.08 3.44 -3.62
C PHE A 44 -6.03 4.55 -3.51
N ASP A 45 -4.79 4.15 -3.30
CA ASP A 45 -3.68 5.09 -3.11
C ASP A 45 -3.49 5.93 -4.36
N GLY A 46 -3.41 7.25 -4.19
CA GLY A 46 -3.18 8.19 -5.29
C GLY A 46 -4.30 8.30 -6.33
N PHE A 47 -5.53 7.84 -6.07
CA PHE A 47 -6.66 7.98 -7.01
C PHE A 47 -7.07 9.44 -7.15
N MET A 48 -6.58 10.08 -8.22
CA MET A 48 -6.84 11.48 -8.52
C MET A 48 -8.29 11.72 -8.93
N ASN A 49 -8.95 12.68 -8.26
CA ASN A 49 -10.31 13.07 -8.63
C ASN A 49 -10.40 13.69 -10.03
N GLU A 50 -9.44 14.52 -10.44
CA GLU A 50 -9.46 15.14 -11.78
C GLU A 50 -9.48 14.08 -12.90
N VAL A 51 -8.74 12.98 -12.74
CA VAL A 51 -8.73 11.87 -13.70
C VAL A 51 -10.04 11.08 -13.64
N LEU A 52 -10.58 10.82 -12.45
CA LEU A 52 -11.90 10.20 -12.30
C LEU A 52 -12.97 10.95 -13.11
N GLN A 53 -13.02 12.28 -12.99
CA GLN A 53 -14.04 13.09 -13.66
C GLN A 53 -13.95 13.00 -15.19
N LEU A 54 -12.76 12.76 -15.75
CA LEU A 54 -12.58 12.50 -17.18
C LEU A 54 -13.11 11.11 -17.55
N TYR A 55 -12.82 10.08 -16.76
CA TYR A 55 -13.15 8.68 -17.08
C TYR A 55 -14.60 8.29 -16.79
N LEU A 56 -15.29 8.96 -15.87
CA LEU A 56 -16.72 8.75 -15.62
C LEU A 56 -17.59 8.99 -16.86
N LYS A 57 -17.15 9.90 -17.74
CA LYS A 57 -17.91 10.27 -18.95
C LYS A 57 -17.78 9.26 -20.09
N ASP A 58 -16.81 8.36 -20.03
CA ASP A 58 -16.50 7.43 -21.12
C ASP A 58 -16.08 6.05 -20.58
N ALA A 59 -14.81 5.90 -20.21
CA ALA A 59 -14.16 4.64 -19.85
C ALA A 59 -14.86 3.82 -18.74
N PHE A 60 -15.52 4.48 -17.77
CA PHE A 60 -16.16 3.80 -16.64
C PHE A 60 -17.68 3.61 -16.77
N SER A 61 -18.31 4.18 -17.80
CA SER A 61 -19.76 4.41 -17.90
C SER A 61 -20.71 3.23 -17.57
N THR A 62 -20.24 1.99 -17.67
CA THR A 62 -21.05 0.76 -17.48
C THR A 62 -20.53 -0.20 -16.39
N LYS A 63 -19.46 0.13 -15.66
CA LYS A 63 -18.85 -0.75 -14.64
C LYS A 63 -18.34 0.05 -13.44
N GLY A 64 -18.35 -0.57 -12.26
CA GLY A 64 -17.75 0.03 -11.05
C GLY A 64 -18.27 1.44 -10.78
N LEU A 65 -17.38 2.42 -10.76
CA LEU A 65 -17.68 3.83 -10.51
C LEU A 65 -18.72 4.43 -11.47
N GLY A 66 -18.82 3.98 -12.72
CA GLY A 66 -19.91 4.46 -13.61
C GLY A 66 -21.30 3.93 -13.23
N ILE A 67 -21.38 2.80 -12.52
CA ILE A 67 -22.62 2.32 -11.89
C ILE A 67 -22.87 3.13 -10.61
N ILE A 68 -21.84 3.33 -9.79
CA ILE A 68 -21.94 4.13 -8.55
C ILE A 68 -22.40 5.56 -8.85
N GLN A 69 -22.01 6.15 -9.97
CA GLN A 69 -22.48 7.47 -10.39
C GLN A 69 -24.02 7.55 -10.52
N LYS A 70 -24.70 6.44 -10.81
CA LYS A 70 -26.16 6.35 -11.02
C LYS A 70 -26.90 5.84 -9.80
N GLU A 71 -26.28 4.91 -9.06
CA GLU A 71 -26.93 4.11 -8.01
C GLU A 71 -26.39 4.40 -6.61
N GLY A 72 -25.33 5.19 -6.49
CA GLY A 72 -24.70 5.52 -5.22
C GLY A 72 -24.29 6.99 -5.17
N VAL A 73 -23.23 7.27 -4.43
CA VAL A 73 -22.71 8.61 -4.22
C VAL A 73 -21.30 8.69 -4.79
N ILE A 74 -21.01 9.76 -5.53
CA ILE A 74 -19.66 10.20 -5.88
C ILE A 74 -19.59 11.67 -5.50
N ALA A 75 -18.63 12.04 -4.67
CA ALA A 75 -18.38 13.44 -4.31
C ALA A 75 -17.71 14.18 -5.47
N ASP A 76 -17.87 15.50 -5.54
CA ASP A 76 -17.16 16.35 -6.52
C ASP A 76 -15.63 16.33 -6.31
N GLY A 77 -15.17 15.89 -5.13
CA GLY A 77 -13.80 15.64 -4.74
C GLY A 77 -13.69 15.46 -3.22
N MET A 78 -12.60 14.87 -2.75
CA MET A 78 -12.28 14.80 -1.33
C MET A 78 -11.03 15.62 -1.01
N LYS A 79 -11.16 16.57 -0.08
CA LYS A 79 -10.00 17.22 0.52
C LYS A 79 -9.23 16.20 1.35
N VAL A 80 -7.91 16.24 1.25
CA VAL A 80 -7.00 15.35 1.99
C VAL A 80 -6.23 16.12 3.06
N ALA A 81 -5.57 15.41 3.96
CA ALA A 81 -4.78 16.04 5.01
C ALA A 81 -3.58 16.81 4.43
N LEU A 82 -3.09 17.82 5.15
CA LEU A 82 -1.74 18.34 4.93
C LEU A 82 -0.80 17.67 5.94
N PRO A 83 0.36 17.14 5.50
CA PRO A 83 0.75 16.92 4.12
C PRO A 83 -0.09 15.84 3.43
N SER A 84 -0.29 15.96 2.11
CA SER A 84 -1.06 15.00 1.28
C SER A 84 -0.24 13.73 1.02
N LEU A 85 0.14 13.05 2.10
CA LEU A 85 1.02 11.87 2.13
C LEU A 85 0.29 10.66 2.71
N THR A 86 0.64 9.48 2.21
CA THR A 86 -0.01 8.21 2.51
C THR A 86 -0.22 7.92 3.99
N ALA A 87 0.83 7.89 4.81
CA ALA A 87 0.71 7.55 6.22
C ALA A 87 -0.15 8.58 6.98
N THR A 88 0.02 9.87 6.64
CA THR A 88 -0.69 10.97 7.28
C THR A 88 -2.19 10.91 6.95
N SER A 89 -2.51 10.87 5.66
CA SER A 89 -3.87 10.85 5.14
C SER A 89 -4.65 9.60 5.56
N HIS A 90 -4.05 8.41 5.52
CA HIS A 90 -4.75 7.18 5.93
C HIS A 90 -5.09 7.17 7.43
N ILE A 91 -4.19 7.62 8.31
CA ILE A 91 -4.50 7.75 9.73
C ILE A 91 -5.56 8.83 9.97
N SER A 92 -5.49 9.94 9.24
CA SER A 92 -6.51 10.99 9.26
C SER A 92 -7.89 10.48 8.84
N ILE A 93 -7.99 9.70 7.75
CA ILE A 93 -9.22 9.03 7.30
C ILE A 93 -9.74 8.07 8.38
N ALA A 94 -8.84 7.24 8.93
CA ALA A 94 -9.20 6.20 9.87
C ALA A 94 -9.59 6.71 11.27
N THR A 95 -9.17 7.93 11.64
CA THR A 95 -9.46 8.51 12.96
C THR A 95 -10.48 9.66 12.90
N GLY A 96 -10.75 10.20 11.71
CA GLY A 96 -11.54 11.43 11.56
C GLY A 96 -10.89 12.63 12.25
N ALA A 97 -9.56 12.62 12.40
CA ALA A 97 -8.79 13.64 13.12
C ALA A 97 -7.68 14.21 12.24
N THR A 98 -7.21 15.41 12.56
CA THR A 98 -6.08 16.03 11.86
C THR A 98 -4.75 15.46 12.33
N PRO A 99 -3.67 15.62 11.55
CA PRO A 99 -2.31 15.20 11.95
C PRO A 99 -1.84 15.79 13.28
N GLY A 100 -2.22 17.03 13.54
CA GLY A 100 -2.06 17.76 14.81
C GLY A 100 -2.62 17.02 16.03
N ARG A 101 -3.66 16.19 15.83
CA ARG A 101 -4.34 15.45 16.89
C ARG A 101 -3.89 13.99 16.99
N HIS A 102 -3.68 13.32 15.86
CA HIS A 102 -3.30 11.91 15.86
C HIS A 102 -1.79 11.67 15.94
N GLY A 103 -0.97 12.68 15.63
CA GLY A 103 0.49 12.69 15.86
C GLY A 103 1.34 12.09 14.74
N VAL A 104 0.73 11.64 13.64
CA VAL A 104 1.42 11.17 12.42
C VAL A 104 1.40 12.31 11.42
N VAL A 105 2.49 13.08 11.35
CA VAL A 105 2.52 14.38 10.65
C VAL A 105 3.19 14.35 9.28
N SER A 106 3.81 13.22 8.92
CA SER A 106 4.48 12.98 7.63
C SER A 106 4.76 11.48 7.49
N ASN A 107 5.16 11.01 6.29
CA ASN A 107 5.68 9.66 6.09
C ASN A 107 7.02 9.44 6.82
N THR A 108 7.83 10.49 6.93
CA THR A 108 9.04 10.55 7.75
C THR A 108 9.07 11.87 8.54
N PHE A 109 9.33 11.79 9.84
CA PHE A 109 9.42 12.96 10.72
C PHE A 109 10.35 12.70 11.91
N HIS A 110 10.54 13.68 12.80
CA HIS A 110 11.34 13.54 14.02
C HIS A 110 10.49 13.72 15.27
N THR A 111 10.79 12.94 16.30
CA THR A 111 10.14 12.93 17.60
C THR A 111 10.95 13.76 18.59
N VAL A 112 10.30 14.72 19.27
CA VAL A 112 10.95 15.80 20.04
C VAL A 112 11.87 15.37 21.19
N SER A 113 11.93 14.09 21.56
CA SER A 113 12.80 13.57 22.62
C SER A 113 14.04 12.83 22.12
N ASP A 114 14.13 12.57 20.82
CA ASP A 114 15.17 11.72 20.27
C ASP A 114 16.42 12.53 19.87
N GLU A 115 17.49 11.83 19.49
CA GLU A 115 18.64 12.47 18.88
C GLU A 115 18.20 13.11 17.57
N ILE A 116 18.69 14.32 17.26
CA ILE A 116 18.26 15.09 16.08
C ILE A 116 18.48 14.36 14.74
N THR A 117 19.33 13.34 14.71
CA THR A 117 19.59 12.46 13.56
C THR A 117 18.61 11.29 13.44
N SER A 118 17.75 11.07 14.43
CA SER A 118 16.78 9.97 14.47
C SER A 118 15.49 10.37 13.75
N GLY A 119 15.14 9.60 12.71
CA GLY A 119 13.87 9.69 12.02
C GLY A 119 12.87 8.65 12.51
N GLN A 120 11.59 9.01 12.46
CA GLN A 120 10.45 8.14 12.72
C GLN A 120 9.74 7.86 11.39
N ASN A 121 9.47 6.58 11.13
CA ASN A 121 8.61 6.16 10.03
C ASN A 121 7.13 6.34 10.43
N GLY A 122 6.40 7.13 9.66
CA GLY A 122 4.99 7.44 9.87
C GLY A 122 4.05 6.24 9.68
N PHE A 123 4.43 5.28 8.83
CA PHE A 123 3.65 4.06 8.63
C PHE A 123 3.66 3.15 9.86
N SER A 124 4.68 3.25 10.73
CA SER A 124 4.82 2.50 11.98
C SER A 124 4.68 3.36 13.25
N ALA A 125 4.39 4.65 13.09
CA ALA A 125 4.27 5.57 14.21
C ALA A 125 3.05 5.27 15.08
N LYS A 126 3.18 5.54 16.39
CA LYS A 126 2.07 5.39 17.33
C LYS A 126 1.01 6.46 17.07
N ILE A 127 -0.24 6.02 17.01
CA ILE A 127 -1.42 6.91 16.93
C ILE A 127 -1.75 7.43 18.33
N SER A 128 -2.09 8.70 18.47
CA SER A 128 -2.53 9.27 19.76
C SER A 128 -3.68 8.46 20.38
N LYS A 129 -3.63 8.25 21.71
CA LYS A 129 -4.69 7.56 22.47
C LYS A 129 -6.00 8.36 22.51
N GLN A 130 -5.95 9.65 22.19
CA GLN A 130 -7.10 10.55 22.20
C GLN A 130 -7.89 10.52 20.87
N THR A 131 -7.35 9.85 19.84
CA THR A 131 -7.94 9.74 18.51
C THR A 131 -7.95 8.26 18.10
N PRO A 132 -8.83 7.43 18.70
CA PRO A 132 -8.90 6.02 18.34
C PRO A 132 -9.34 5.88 16.88
N ALA A 133 -8.71 4.94 16.17
CA ALA A 133 -9.08 4.64 14.79
C ALA A 133 -10.38 3.82 14.71
N ILE A 134 -10.99 3.80 13.53
CA ILE A 134 -12.31 3.19 13.30
C ILE A 134 -12.31 1.70 13.61
N TRP A 135 -11.21 0.99 13.36
CA TRP A 135 -11.06 -0.42 13.74
C TRP A 135 -11.07 -0.60 15.25
N GLU A 136 -10.38 0.26 16.00
CA GLU A 136 -10.37 0.22 17.47
C GLU A 136 -11.78 0.44 18.02
N VAL A 137 -12.48 1.47 17.51
CA VAL A 137 -13.83 1.82 17.96
C VAL A 137 -14.84 0.72 17.61
N ALA A 138 -14.71 0.11 16.43
CA ALA A 138 -15.58 -0.99 16.01
C ALA A 138 -15.34 -2.25 16.87
N MET A 139 -14.09 -2.65 17.08
CA MET A 139 -13.74 -3.81 17.92
C MET A 139 -14.20 -3.62 19.38
N GLN A 140 -14.05 -2.41 19.94
CA GLN A 140 -14.55 -2.08 21.29
C GLN A 140 -16.08 -2.24 21.42
N LYS A 141 -16.82 -2.17 20.32
CA LYS A 141 -18.28 -2.41 20.27
C LYS A 141 -18.64 -3.87 19.99
N GLY A 142 -17.65 -4.78 19.95
CA GLY A 142 -17.87 -6.19 19.63
C GLY A 142 -18.27 -6.42 18.18
N LEU A 143 -17.76 -5.58 17.27
CA LEU A 143 -17.86 -5.78 15.82
C LEU A 143 -16.63 -6.55 15.34
N THR A 144 -16.82 -7.44 14.37
CA THR A 144 -15.73 -8.19 13.73
C THR A 144 -15.06 -7.31 12.68
N VAL A 145 -13.77 -7.03 12.85
CA VAL A 145 -12.99 -6.14 11.99
C VAL A 145 -11.84 -6.87 11.30
N GLY A 146 -11.71 -6.69 10.00
CA GLY A 146 -10.58 -7.15 9.19
C GLY A 146 -9.79 -6.00 8.56
N SER A 147 -8.51 -6.22 8.28
CA SER A 147 -7.67 -5.28 7.52
C SER A 147 -6.80 -5.97 6.48
N ILE A 148 -6.87 -5.54 5.23
CA ILE A 148 -6.00 -5.99 4.14
C ILE A 148 -5.06 -4.84 3.76
N ALA A 149 -3.89 -4.84 4.39
CA ALA A 149 -2.78 -3.91 4.22
C ALA A 149 -3.15 -2.42 4.34
N PHE A 150 -4.22 -2.11 5.08
CA PHE A 150 -4.61 -0.73 5.31
C PHE A 150 -3.54 -0.01 6.14
N PRO A 151 -2.99 1.12 5.66
CA PRO A 151 -1.95 1.84 6.39
C PRO A 151 -2.39 2.22 7.81
N GLY A 152 -1.58 1.86 8.79
CA GLY A 152 -1.90 1.98 10.22
C GLY A 152 -2.16 0.66 10.93
N VAL A 153 -2.48 -0.42 10.19
CA VAL A 153 -2.66 -1.78 10.73
C VAL A 153 -1.52 -2.69 10.26
N ASP A 154 -0.42 -2.71 11.02
CA ASP A 154 0.79 -3.50 10.69
C ASP A 154 1.01 -4.73 11.58
N LEU A 155 0.08 -4.99 12.51
CA LEU A 155 0.11 -6.11 13.45
C LEU A 155 1.26 -6.06 14.47
N GLN A 156 1.94 -4.91 14.62
CA GLN A 156 3.09 -4.76 15.55
C GLN A 156 2.73 -4.10 16.89
N ASP A 157 1.53 -3.52 17.01
CA ASP A 157 1.04 -2.88 18.22
C ASP A 157 -0.43 -3.27 18.47
N GLU A 158 -0.85 -3.36 19.74
CA GLU A 158 -2.20 -3.78 20.14
C GLU A 158 -3.30 -2.89 19.56
N ARG A 159 -2.99 -1.61 19.27
CA ARG A 159 -3.91 -0.65 18.67
C ARG A 159 -3.81 -0.60 17.16
N ARG A 160 -2.85 -1.34 16.57
CA ARG A 160 -2.54 -1.39 15.13
C ARG A 160 -2.76 -2.80 14.58
N THR A 161 -3.80 -3.45 15.11
CA THR A 161 -4.23 -4.79 14.75
C THR A 161 -5.76 -4.84 14.60
N THR A 162 -6.24 -5.93 14.01
CA THR A 162 -7.65 -6.26 13.79
C THR A 162 -7.88 -7.74 14.14
N ASP A 163 -9.12 -8.22 14.13
CA ASP A 163 -9.43 -9.63 14.47
C ASP A 163 -8.76 -10.62 13.48
N PHE A 164 -8.64 -10.20 12.23
CA PHE A 164 -7.89 -10.88 11.19
C PHE A 164 -7.35 -9.87 10.18
N GLY A 165 -6.35 -10.25 9.38
CA GLY A 165 -5.85 -9.36 8.35
C GLY A 165 -4.49 -9.74 7.78
N LEU A 166 -4.05 -8.92 6.84
CA LEU A 166 -2.75 -8.98 6.18
C LEU A 166 -2.08 -7.61 6.38
N ALA A 167 -0.85 -7.57 6.87
CA ALA A 167 -0.03 -6.36 6.93
C ALA A 167 0.72 -6.14 5.62
N TYR A 168 0.98 -4.88 5.26
CA TYR A 168 1.86 -4.56 4.14
C TYR A 168 3.31 -5.00 4.45
N THR A 169 3.97 -5.67 3.51
CA THR A 169 5.33 -6.19 3.69
C THR A 169 6.32 -5.59 2.69
N GLN A 170 7.56 -5.35 3.16
CA GLN A 170 8.69 -5.03 2.30
C GLN A 170 9.40 -6.31 1.82
N GLY A 171 10.13 -6.21 0.71
CA GLY A 171 10.95 -7.31 0.21
C GLY A 171 12.11 -7.65 1.15
N GLU A 172 12.38 -8.95 1.31
CA GLU A 172 13.51 -9.48 2.08
C GLU A 172 14.81 -9.48 1.26
N TYR A 173 14.67 -9.61 -0.07
CA TYR A 173 15.75 -9.63 -1.02
C TYR A 173 15.34 -8.89 -2.31
N PRO A 174 16.23 -8.09 -2.94
CA PRO A 174 15.89 -7.36 -4.17
C PRO A 174 15.74 -8.29 -5.37
N SER A 175 15.07 -7.80 -6.41
CA SER A 175 15.00 -8.44 -7.71
C SER A 175 16.36 -8.43 -8.45
N PHE A 176 16.52 -9.32 -9.42
CA PHE A 176 17.69 -9.39 -10.30
C PHE A 176 17.36 -10.11 -11.62
N ALA A 177 18.28 -10.06 -12.58
CA ALA A 177 18.17 -10.79 -13.83
C ALA A 177 19.25 -11.87 -13.94
N VAL A 178 18.86 -13.03 -14.46
CA VAL A 178 19.74 -14.15 -14.77
C VAL A 178 19.87 -14.25 -16.28
N HIS A 179 21.11 -14.14 -16.77
CA HIS A 179 21.43 -14.30 -18.18
C HIS A 179 22.17 -15.61 -18.38
N MET A 180 21.54 -16.54 -19.10
CA MET A 180 22.12 -17.84 -19.42
C MET A 180 22.51 -17.91 -20.90
N LYS A 181 23.62 -18.60 -21.14
CA LYS A 181 24.17 -18.94 -22.46
C LYS A 181 24.17 -20.46 -22.63
N PRO A 182 24.46 -21.02 -23.81
CA PRO A 182 24.42 -22.46 -24.05
C PRO A 182 25.24 -23.27 -23.05
N GLU A 183 26.35 -22.73 -22.52
CA GLU A 183 27.23 -23.40 -21.56
C GLU A 183 26.60 -23.56 -20.17
N ALA A 184 25.56 -22.79 -19.85
CA ALA A 184 24.79 -22.94 -18.61
C ALA A 184 23.83 -24.13 -18.65
N PHE A 185 23.70 -24.81 -19.81
CA PHE A 185 22.77 -25.90 -20.02
C PHE A 185 23.52 -27.22 -20.24
N GLU A 186 23.22 -28.21 -19.39
CA GLU A 186 23.81 -29.54 -19.43
C GLU A 186 22.86 -30.54 -20.11
N ASN A 187 23.41 -31.52 -20.82
CA ASN A 187 22.60 -32.60 -21.39
C ASN A 187 21.90 -33.39 -20.28
N HIS A 188 20.56 -33.49 -20.37
CA HIS A 188 19.78 -34.22 -19.39
C HIS A 188 18.88 -35.26 -20.05
N PRO A 189 19.40 -36.47 -20.33
CA PRO A 189 18.69 -37.49 -21.11
C PRO A 189 17.54 -38.18 -20.35
N HIS A 190 17.20 -37.76 -19.12
CA HIS A 190 16.08 -38.35 -18.39
C HIS A 190 14.75 -38.08 -19.07
N ALA A 191 13.84 -39.05 -18.98
CA ALA A 191 12.50 -38.93 -19.53
C ALA A 191 11.71 -37.87 -18.77
N LEU A 192 11.09 -36.94 -19.51
CA LEU A 192 10.06 -36.07 -18.97
C LEU A 192 8.79 -36.86 -18.64
N PRO A 193 7.92 -36.33 -17.76
CA PRO A 193 6.60 -36.90 -17.54
C PRO A 193 5.85 -37.10 -18.86
N LYS A 194 5.14 -38.23 -19.01
CA LYS A 194 4.53 -38.66 -20.28
C LYS A 194 3.60 -37.64 -20.94
N GLN A 195 3.02 -36.75 -20.14
CA GLN A 195 2.12 -35.69 -20.59
C GLN A 195 2.86 -34.49 -21.20
N ILE A 196 4.16 -34.35 -20.96
CA ILE A 196 4.99 -33.28 -21.52
C ILE A 196 5.60 -33.80 -22.81
N LYS A 197 5.28 -33.13 -23.91
CA LYS A 197 5.89 -33.39 -25.22
C LYS A 197 6.95 -32.36 -25.49
N THR A 198 8.09 -32.85 -25.97
CA THR A 198 9.18 -32.03 -26.47
C THR A 198 9.83 -32.77 -27.61
N PHE A 199 10.15 -32.08 -28.71
CA PHE A 199 10.87 -32.72 -29.80
C PHE A 199 12.38 -32.76 -29.52
N SER A 200 12.93 -31.63 -29.10
CA SER A 200 14.34 -31.53 -28.70
C SER A 200 14.64 -32.24 -27.39
N ILE A 201 15.86 -32.81 -27.29
CA ILE A 201 16.39 -33.39 -26.04
C ILE A 201 16.42 -32.30 -24.96
N PRO A 202 15.77 -32.48 -23.81
CA PRO A 202 15.82 -31.51 -22.72
C PRO A 202 17.23 -31.27 -22.20
N LEU A 203 17.55 -30.00 -21.94
CA LEU A 203 18.77 -29.59 -21.26
C LEU A 203 18.41 -29.05 -19.89
N ARG A 204 19.33 -29.21 -18.93
CA ARG A 204 19.13 -28.80 -17.54
C ARG A 204 19.98 -27.58 -17.20
N SER A 205 19.42 -26.67 -16.41
CA SER A 205 20.16 -25.59 -15.73
C SER A 205 19.59 -25.36 -14.33
N HIS A 206 20.11 -24.38 -13.60
CA HIS A 206 19.65 -24.03 -12.25
C HIS A 206 19.50 -22.52 -12.10
N VAL A 207 18.53 -22.13 -11.27
CA VAL A 207 18.37 -20.77 -10.76
C VAL A 207 18.21 -20.82 -9.25
N TYR A 208 18.63 -19.76 -8.55
CA TYR A 208 18.60 -19.70 -7.10
C TYR A 208 17.77 -18.50 -6.63
N LEU A 209 16.93 -18.71 -5.62
CA LEU A 209 16.47 -17.61 -4.77
C LEU A 209 17.46 -17.42 -3.61
N TYR A 210 17.58 -16.20 -3.14
CA TYR A 210 18.49 -15.82 -2.07
C TYR A 210 17.72 -15.37 -0.84
N GLU A 211 18.00 -16.00 0.29
CA GLU A 211 17.45 -15.64 1.60
C GLU A 211 18.58 -15.11 2.48
N LYS A 212 18.39 -13.91 3.06
CA LYS A 212 19.33 -13.38 4.06
C LYS A 212 19.26 -14.22 5.33
N THR A 213 20.35 -14.89 5.70
CA THR A 213 20.46 -15.50 7.03
C THR A 213 20.77 -14.40 8.04
N SER A 214 20.19 -14.47 9.23
CA SER A 214 20.10 -13.33 10.14
C SER A 214 21.46 -12.79 10.60
N GLU A 215 21.88 -11.65 10.06
CA GLU A 215 22.45 -10.53 10.82
C GLU A 215 21.89 -9.20 10.27
N LYS A 216 20.98 -8.59 11.05
CA LYS A 216 20.43 -7.22 10.95
C LYS A 216 20.29 -6.66 9.52
N ILE A 217 19.12 -6.85 8.92
CA ILE A 217 18.66 -6.01 7.81
C ILE A 217 18.62 -4.56 8.31
N LYS A 218 19.60 -3.73 7.89
CA LYS A 218 19.52 -2.28 8.02
C LYS A 218 18.52 -1.78 6.98
N THR A 219 17.28 -1.60 7.39
CA THR A 219 16.31 -0.76 6.67
C THR A 219 16.80 0.69 6.78
N THR A 220 17.51 1.17 5.75
CA THR A 220 17.75 2.60 5.58
C THR A 220 16.55 3.20 4.84
N SER A 221 16.10 4.36 5.31
CA SER A 221 14.87 5.05 4.93
C SER A 221 14.81 5.56 3.48
N ASP A 222 15.78 5.23 2.64
CA ASP A 222 15.95 5.82 1.30
C ASP A 222 15.40 4.93 0.16
N GLN A 223 14.66 3.85 0.48
CA GLN A 223 14.20 2.86 -0.50
C GLN A 223 12.71 2.98 -0.87
N ILE A 224 12.17 4.20 -0.96
CA ILE A 224 10.92 4.43 -1.67
C ILE A 224 11.30 4.70 -3.13
N HIS A 225 11.35 3.64 -3.92
CA HIS A 225 11.60 3.63 -5.36
C HIS A 225 13.00 4.07 -5.80
N GLY A 226 14.05 3.43 -5.31
CA GLY A 226 15.42 3.61 -5.82
C GLY A 226 16.18 2.29 -5.86
N TYR A 227 16.02 1.52 -6.94
CA TYR A 227 16.89 0.37 -7.18
C TYR A 227 18.27 0.89 -7.61
N THR A 228 19.27 0.71 -6.76
CA THR A 228 20.67 0.79 -7.15
C THR A 228 21.07 -0.55 -7.78
N THR A 229 21.70 -0.51 -8.95
CA THR A 229 22.19 -1.69 -9.68
C THR A 229 23.48 -2.29 -9.11
N ASP A 230 24.01 -1.75 -8.01
CA ASP A 230 25.22 -2.24 -7.37
C ASP A 230 24.90 -2.84 -6.00
N VAL A 231 24.58 -4.14 -5.98
CA VAL A 231 24.60 -4.92 -4.74
C VAL A 231 25.96 -5.61 -4.67
N HIS A 232 26.88 -5.02 -3.90
CA HIS A 232 28.09 -5.72 -3.49
C HIS A 232 27.70 -6.85 -2.51
N HIS A 233 27.98 -8.09 -2.92
CA HIS A 233 27.70 -9.31 -2.18
C HIS A 233 28.71 -9.51 -1.03
N GLU A 234 28.39 -9.00 0.15
CA GLU A 234 29.08 -9.40 1.39
C GLU A 234 28.04 -9.75 2.47
N GLY A 235 27.70 -11.04 2.58
CA GLY A 235 26.83 -11.60 3.61
C GLY A 235 26.64 -13.12 3.49
N ASN A 236 26.30 -13.79 4.60
CA ASN A 236 25.92 -15.21 4.63
C ASN A 236 24.50 -15.37 4.03
N GLU A 237 24.40 -15.53 2.72
CA GLU A 237 23.13 -15.78 2.04
C GLU A 237 22.88 -17.28 1.89
N ARG A 238 21.64 -17.72 2.15
CA ARG A 238 21.21 -19.08 1.84
C ARG A 238 20.66 -19.12 0.43
N GLN A 239 21.21 -20.01 -0.39
CA GLN A 239 20.70 -20.29 -1.73
C GLN A 239 19.61 -21.35 -1.68
N ILE A 240 18.51 -21.08 -2.37
CA ILE A 240 17.38 -21.99 -2.56
C ILE A 240 17.35 -22.39 -4.03
N PRO A 241 17.77 -23.61 -4.40
CA PRO A 241 17.90 -24.04 -5.78
C PRO A 241 16.54 -24.37 -6.41
N TYR A 242 16.40 -24.05 -7.70
CA TYR A 242 15.36 -24.54 -8.60
C TYR A 242 16.02 -25.06 -9.86
N THR A 243 15.55 -26.21 -10.34
CA THR A 243 16.07 -26.85 -11.54
C THR A 243 15.21 -26.47 -12.74
N LEU A 244 15.86 -26.16 -13.86
CA LEU A 244 15.25 -25.74 -15.12
C LEU A 244 15.45 -26.83 -16.16
N TYR A 245 14.41 -27.17 -16.92
CA TYR A 245 14.50 -28.03 -18.10
C TYR A 245 14.02 -27.31 -19.34
N THR A 246 14.82 -27.28 -20.40
CA THR A 246 14.44 -26.65 -21.67
C THR A 246 13.46 -27.52 -22.43
N LEU A 247 12.41 -26.92 -22.95
CA LEU A 247 11.38 -27.58 -23.74
C LEU A 247 11.30 -26.96 -25.14
N ASP A 248 11.04 -27.81 -26.12
CA ASP A 248 10.67 -27.46 -27.48
C ASP A 248 9.22 -27.92 -27.67
N THR A 249 8.30 -26.99 -27.52
CA THR A 249 6.86 -27.30 -27.48
C THR A 249 6.22 -27.44 -28.86
N THR A 250 6.95 -27.12 -29.94
CA THR A 250 6.42 -27.06 -31.30
C THR A 250 6.33 -28.41 -32.01
N ASP A 251 7.11 -29.40 -31.57
CA ASP A 251 7.12 -30.77 -32.11
C ASP A 251 7.17 -30.82 -33.65
N ASP A 252 8.00 -29.95 -34.25
CA ASP A 252 8.03 -29.65 -35.70
C ASP A 252 9.23 -30.29 -36.44
N GLN A 253 9.95 -31.18 -35.75
CA GLN A 253 11.18 -31.81 -36.21
C GLN A 253 12.41 -30.89 -36.34
N GLU A 254 12.32 -29.65 -35.88
CA GLU A 254 13.45 -28.73 -35.78
C GLU A 254 13.87 -28.55 -34.33
N LYS A 255 15.17 -28.43 -34.07
CA LYS A 255 15.63 -28.13 -32.71
C LYS A 255 15.36 -26.66 -32.38
N ASN A 256 14.33 -26.36 -31.58
CA ASN A 256 13.93 -24.99 -31.28
C ASN A 256 13.29 -24.80 -29.89
N TYR A 257 14.13 -24.70 -28.84
CA TYR A 257 13.62 -24.48 -27.49
C TYR A 257 12.86 -23.15 -27.35
N ASP A 258 11.69 -23.19 -26.70
CA ASP A 258 10.81 -22.04 -26.55
C ASP A 258 10.16 -21.92 -25.16
N ALA A 259 10.41 -22.89 -24.28
CA ALA A 259 9.87 -22.91 -22.93
C ALA A 259 10.85 -23.50 -21.90
N LEU A 260 10.59 -23.20 -20.62
CA LEU A 260 11.33 -23.72 -19.47
C LEU A 260 10.36 -24.39 -18.49
N LEU A 261 10.68 -25.62 -18.07
CA LEU A 261 10.02 -26.32 -16.97
C LEU A 261 10.82 -26.11 -15.69
N PHE A 262 10.14 -25.74 -14.61
CA PHE A 262 10.74 -25.52 -13.30
C PHE A 262 10.41 -26.67 -12.36
N ASP A 263 11.40 -27.07 -11.58
CA ASP A 263 11.29 -28.13 -10.60
C ASP A 263 12.10 -27.82 -9.33
N THR A 264 11.75 -28.47 -8.22
CA THR A 264 12.34 -28.19 -6.90
C THR A 264 13.33 -29.23 -6.40
N ASP A 265 13.37 -30.45 -6.96
CA ASP A 265 14.15 -31.56 -6.39
C ASP A 265 14.80 -32.51 -7.42
N GLU A 266 14.68 -32.21 -8.71
CA GLU A 266 15.12 -32.99 -9.86
C GLU A 266 14.35 -34.32 -10.07
N ASP A 267 13.27 -34.58 -9.31
CA ASP A 267 12.42 -35.75 -9.47
C ASP A 267 11.07 -35.42 -10.11
N LEU A 268 11.10 -35.27 -11.44
CA LEU A 268 9.92 -34.99 -12.26
C LEU A 268 8.79 -36.05 -12.15
N ASN A 269 9.03 -37.21 -11.51
CA ASN A 269 7.99 -38.23 -11.31
C ASN A 269 7.02 -37.86 -10.18
N ASN A 270 7.44 -37.01 -9.23
CA ASN A 270 6.63 -36.60 -8.10
C ASN A 270 5.78 -35.34 -8.40
N GLY A 271 6.03 -34.72 -9.55
CA GLY A 271 5.44 -33.46 -9.97
C GLY A 271 6.52 -32.57 -10.57
N TYR A 272 6.12 -31.36 -10.93
CA TYR A 272 7.03 -30.25 -11.21
C TYR A 272 6.29 -28.97 -10.83
N LEU A 273 7.02 -27.86 -10.71
CA LEU A 273 6.44 -26.59 -10.29
C LEU A 273 5.54 -26.00 -11.37
N ASP A 274 6.10 -25.69 -12.54
CA ASP A 274 5.34 -25.15 -13.67
C ASP A 274 6.15 -25.16 -14.98
N ILE A 275 5.49 -24.79 -16.09
CA ILE A 275 6.13 -24.52 -17.38
C ILE A 275 5.85 -23.07 -17.76
N ILE A 276 6.90 -22.33 -18.14
CA ILE A 276 6.80 -20.97 -18.64
C ILE A 276 7.23 -20.86 -20.10
N ASP A 277 6.52 -20.02 -20.84
CA ASP A 277 6.80 -19.66 -22.23
C ASP A 277 6.51 -18.16 -22.45
N LEU A 278 7.10 -17.57 -23.49
CA LEU A 278 7.01 -16.13 -23.75
C LEU A 278 5.59 -15.64 -24.11
N LYS A 279 4.69 -16.51 -24.56
CA LYS A 279 3.40 -16.14 -25.16
C LYS A 279 2.22 -16.34 -24.23
N ASN A 280 2.13 -17.49 -23.57
CA ASN A 280 0.93 -17.92 -22.84
C ASN A 280 1.07 -17.71 -21.34
N LYS A 281 2.26 -18.00 -20.79
CA LYS A 281 2.50 -17.95 -19.35
C LYS A 281 3.94 -17.52 -19.05
N PRO A 282 4.25 -16.23 -19.23
CA PRO A 282 5.61 -15.75 -19.04
C PRO A 282 6.00 -15.59 -17.56
N TRP A 283 5.04 -15.57 -16.63
CA TRP A 283 5.27 -15.41 -15.19
C TRP A 283 5.02 -16.71 -14.40
N ILE A 284 5.84 -16.94 -13.37
CA ILE A 284 5.74 -18.06 -12.42
C ILE A 284 6.06 -17.59 -11.00
N GLU A 285 5.43 -18.21 -10.00
CA GLU A 285 5.79 -18.04 -8.59
C GLU A 285 6.79 -19.12 -8.18
N LEU A 286 8.01 -18.71 -7.84
CA LEU A 286 8.98 -19.59 -7.19
C LEU A 286 8.79 -19.49 -5.69
N THR A 287 8.37 -20.58 -5.04
CA THR A 287 7.99 -20.57 -3.62
C THR A 287 8.68 -21.65 -2.82
N PHE A 288 8.91 -21.39 -1.54
CA PHE A 288 9.50 -22.33 -0.60
C PHE A 288 9.06 -22.02 0.84
N HIS A 289 9.28 -22.98 1.74
CA HIS A 289 9.13 -22.76 3.18
C HIS A 289 10.51 -22.67 3.83
N SER A 290 10.72 -21.63 4.63
CA SER A 290 11.91 -21.48 5.46
C SER A 290 11.48 -21.09 6.87
N GLU A 291 11.92 -21.86 7.86
CA GLU A 291 11.60 -21.66 9.28
C GLU A 291 10.08 -21.54 9.56
N GLY A 292 9.26 -22.30 8.81
CA GLY A 292 7.80 -22.26 8.94
C GLY A 292 7.12 -21.05 8.29
N VAL A 293 7.86 -20.22 7.56
CA VAL A 293 7.34 -19.07 6.80
C VAL A 293 7.28 -19.41 5.31
N PHE A 294 6.12 -19.18 4.68
CA PHE A 294 5.96 -19.29 3.24
C PHE A 294 6.52 -18.04 2.54
N LYS A 295 7.50 -18.26 1.66
CA LYS A 295 8.20 -17.21 0.93
C LYS A 295 8.20 -17.49 -0.56
N GLY A 296 8.38 -16.45 -1.36
CA GLY A 296 8.61 -16.65 -2.79
C GLY A 296 8.89 -15.37 -3.56
N SER A 297 9.10 -15.56 -4.86
CA SER A 297 9.39 -14.51 -5.83
C SER A 297 8.58 -14.73 -7.10
N LEU A 298 8.05 -13.64 -7.66
CA LEU A 298 7.41 -13.63 -8.96
C LEU A 298 8.48 -13.47 -10.06
N CYS A 299 8.66 -14.50 -10.88
CA CYS A 299 9.71 -14.58 -11.89
C CYS A 299 9.12 -14.57 -13.30
N ARG A 300 9.87 -14.04 -14.27
CA ARG A 300 9.47 -13.96 -15.67
C ARG A 300 10.52 -14.48 -16.63
N LEU A 301 10.13 -15.32 -17.59
CA LEU A 301 10.92 -15.54 -18.80
C LEU A 301 10.83 -14.30 -19.68
N VAL A 302 11.93 -13.55 -19.76
CA VAL A 302 12.00 -12.30 -20.54
C VAL A 302 12.36 -12.59 -21.98
N HIS A 303 13.25 -13.57 -22.20
CA HIS A 303 13.75 -13.90 -23.53
C HIS A 303 14.31 -15.33 -23.58
N ILE A 304 14.11 -16.01 -24.70
CA ILE A 304 14.72 -17.30 -25.04
C ILE A 304 14.94 -17.37 -26.55
N GLU A 305 16.19 -17.61 -26.97
CA GLU A 305 16.51 -17.97 -28.35
C GLU A 305 16.39 -19.49 -28.55
N LYS A 306 16.00 -19.90 -29.76
CA LYS A 306 15.76 -21.31 -30.13
C LYS A 306 16.96 -22.23 -29.88
N ASP A 307 18.18 -21.70 -30.00
CA ASP A 307 19.45 -22.39 -29.80
C ASP A 307 20.04 -22.18 -28.40
N LEU A 308 19.32 -21.47 -27.52
CA LEU A 308 19.73 -21.06 -26.17
C LEU A 308 20.94 -20.11 -26.13
N SER A 309 21.32 -19.51 -27.26
CA SER A 309 22.40 -18.51 -27.33
C SER A 309 22.16 -17.34 -26.37
N LYS A 310 20.90 -17.04 -26.08
CA LYS A 310 20.47 -16.07 -25.08
C LYS A 310 19.20 -16.53 -24.39
N VAL A 311 19.27 -16.71 -23.08
CA VAL A 311 18.09 -16.88 -22.21
C VAL A 311 18.17 -15.83 -21.12
N THR A 312 17.10 -15.10 -20.87
CA THR A 312 17.02 -14.10 -19.81
C THR A 312 15.80 -14.36 -18.95
N LEU A 313 16.05 -14.62 -17.67
CA LEU A 313 15.03 -14.78 -16.64
C LEU A 313 15.12 -13.59 -15.69
N TYR A 314 14.00 -12.90 -15.48
CA TYR A 314 13.87 -11.93 -14.41
C TYR A 314 13.38 -12.65 -13.15
N VAL A 315 14.05 -12.42 -12.03
CA VAL A 315 13.69 -12.93 -10.70
C VAL A 315 13.27 -11.74 -9.84
N GLY A 316 12.00 -11.70 -9.44
CA GLY A 316 11.48 -10.63 -8.60
C GLY A 316 12.05 -10.66 -7.18
N GLY A 317 11.71 -9.64 -6.39
CA GLY A 317 12.10 -9.61 -4.97
C GLY A 317 11.59 -10.84 -4.19
N LEU A 318 12.30 -11.19 -3.12
CA LEU A 318 11.83 -12.23 -2.20
C LEU A 318 10.82 -11.61 -1.21
N HIS A 319 9.63 -12.18 -1.15
CA HIS A 319 8.53 -11.68 -0.33
C HIS A 319 7.89 -12.78 0.51
N ARG A 320 7.09 -12.36 1.49
CA ARG A 320 6.25 -13.22 2.32
C ARG A 320 4.91 -12.56 2.64
N ASN A 321 3.92 -13.40 2.93
CA ASN A 321 2.67 -12.96 3.53
C ASN A 321 2.89 -12.67 5.03
N THR A 322 2.45 -11.51 5.53
CA THR A 322 2.38 -11.25 6.98
C THR A 322 0.92 -11.13 7.38
N ALA A 323 0.29 -12.25 7.73
CA ALA A 323 -1.14 -12.32 7.98
C ALA A 323 -1.46 -12.96 9.34
N PHE A 324 -2.62 -12.60 9.89
CA PHE A 324 -3.11 -13.07 11.18
C PHE A 324 -4.62 -13.35 11.11
N PRO A 325 -5.16 -14.31 11.87
CA PRO A 325 -4.44 -15.37 12.61
C PRO A 325 -3.73 -16.34 11.67
N GLY A 326 -2.88 -17.24 12.18
CA GLY A 326 -2.14 -18.19 11.36
C GLY A 326 -3.04 -19.01 10.41
N ALA A 327 -4.27 -19.35 10.84
CA ALA A 327 -5.24 -20.01 9.98
C ALA A 327 -5.67 -19.17 8.75
N PHE A 328 -5.73 -17.84 8.89
CA PHE A 328 -5.97 -16.93 7.77
C PHE A 328 -4.75 -16.88 6.85
N ALA A 329 -3.54 -16.79 7.41
CA ALA A 329 -2.29 -16.83 6.64
C ALA A 329 -2.22 -18.07 5.74
N THR A 330 -2.45 -19.26 6.31
CA THR A 330 -2.46 -20.52 5.55
C THR A 330 -3.51 -20.53 4.43
N ARG A 331 -4.67 -19.88 4.62
CA ARG A 331 -5.70 -19.77 3.57
C ARG A 331 -5.27 -18.81 2.45
N VAL A 332 -4.65 -17.68 2.79
CA VAL A 332 -4.08 -16.75 1.80
C VAL A 332 -3.02 -17.46 0.97
N GLU A 333 -2.08 -18.16 1.61
CA GLU A 333 -1.02 -18.92 0.93
C GLU A 333 -1.61 -19.95 -0.04
N LYS A 334 -2.61 -20.72 0.40
CA LYS A 334 -3.20 -21.80 -0.39
C LYS A 334 -4.10 -21.33 -1.53
N GLU A 335 -4.89 -20.27 -1.33
CA GLU A 335 -5.92 -19.84 -2.29
C GLU A 335 -5.55 -18.61 -3.12
N VAL A 336 -4.57 -17.81 -2.65
CA VAL A 336 -4.13 -16.59 -3.34
C VAL A 336 -2.71 -16.71 -3.85
N GLY A 337 -1.79 -17.24 -3.04
CA GLY A 337 -0.37 -17.38 -3.37
C GLY A 337 0.52 -16.45 -2.54
N ILE A 338 1.72 -16.18 -3.06
CA ILE A 338 2.67 -15.27 -2.41
C ILE A 338 2.28 -13.80 -2.59
N TRP A 339 2.75 -12.95 -1.67
CA TRP A 339 2.81 -11.51 -1.89
C TRP A 339 3.74 -11.22 -3.08
N PRO A 340 3.25 -10.68 -4.21
CA PRO A 340 4.06 -10.55 -5.42
C PRO A 340 5.04 -9.36 -5.38
N GLY A 341 4.88 -8.43 -4.43
CA GLY A 341 5.67 -7.21 -4.34
C GLY A 341 5.10 -6.04 -5.15
N ALA A 342 5.57 -4.83 -4.84
CA ALA A 342 5.35 -3.65 -5.67
C ALA A 342 6.03 -3.83 -7.05
N PRO A 343 5.51 -3.20 -8.11
CA PRO A 343 6.13 -3.28 -9.43
C PRO A 343 7.54 -2.70 -9.42
N ASP A 344 8.43 -3.33 -10.18
CA ASP A 344 9.78 -2.83 -10.37
C ASP A 344 9.83 -1.69 -11.39
N LYS A 345 11.00 -1.07 -11.54
CA LYS A 345 11.21 -0.02 -12.52
C LYS A 345 11.55 -0.58 -13.90
N GLU A 346 11.23 0.21 -14.93
CA GLU A 346 11.76 -0.03 -16.27
C GLU A 346 13.29 -0.12 -16.23
N SER A 347 13.82 -1.09 -16.96
CA SER A 347 15.25 -1.36 -17.05
C SER A 347 15.59 -1.95 -18.43
N GLU A 348 16.84 -2.35 -18.63
CA GLU A 348 17.22 -3.09 -19.84
C GLU A 348 16.53 -4.47 -19.95
N VAL A 349 16.01 -4.98 -18.83
CA VAL A 349 15.35 -6.29 -18.72
C VAL A 349 13.83 -6.16 -18.69
N LEU A 350 13.30 -5.19 -17.95
CA LEU A 350 11.85 -4.98 -17.79
C LEU A 350 11.36 -3.85 -18.69
N THR A 351 10.44 -4.18 -19.59
CA THR A 351 9.75 -3.19 -20.41
C THR A 351 8.60 -2.52 -19.64
N THR A 352 8.13 -1.37 -20.13
CA THR A 352 6.93 -0.69 -19.61
C THR A 352 5.73 -1.63 -19.42
N ASP A 353 5.48 -2.53 -20.40
CA ASP A 353 4.35 -3.45 -20.34
C ASP A 353 4.56 -4.53 -19.26
N MET A 354 5.79 -5.01 -19.07
CA MET A 354 6.10 -5.98 -18.01
C MET A 354 5.93 -5.36 -16.61
N VAL A 355 6.34 -4.10 -16.43
CA VAL A 355 6.11 -3.35 -15.18
C VAL A 355 4.62 -3.17 -14.91
N LEU A 356 3.83 -2.84 -15.95
CA LEU A 356 2.37 -2.76 -15.83
C LEU A 356 1.76 -4.12 -15.45
N GLU A 357 2.24 -5.23 -16.02
CA GLU A 357 1.80 -6.59 -15.65
C GLU A 357 2.08 -6.89 -14.17
N GLN A 358 3.23 -6.47 -13.62
CA GLN A 358 3.52 -6.58 -12.19
C GLN A 358 2.54 -5.75 -11.36
N ALA A 359 2.27 -4.50 -11.74
CA ALA A 359 1.35 -3.62 -11.04
C ALA A 359 -0.09 -4.18 -11.01
N ILE A 360 -0.55 -4.76 -12.13
CA ILE A 360 -1.85 -5.43 -12.22
C ILE A 360 -1.86 -6.69 -11.35
N THR A 361 -0.81 -7.50 -11.37
CA THR A 361 -0.68 -8.70 -10.53
C THR A 361 -0.75 -8.34 -9.04
N PHE A 362 -0.11 -7.25 -8.65
CA PHE A 362 -0.15 -6.75 -7.27
C PHE A 362 -1.55 -6.27 -6.86
N SER A 363 -2.24 -5.52 -7.73
CA SER A 363 -3.64 -5.12 -7.51
C SER A 363 -4.58 -6.32 -7.38
N GLU A 364 -4.40 -7.32 -8.25
CA GLU A 364 -5.16 -8.57 -8.25
C GLU A 364 -4.95 -9.37 -6.96
N TYR A 365 -3.73 -9.41 -6.44
CA TYR A 365 -3.44 -10.03 -5.15
C TYR A 365 -4.27 -9.40 -4.02
N PHE A 366 -4.25 -8.07 -3.86
CA PHE A 366 -5.06 -7.40 -2.84
C PHE A 366 -6.57 -7.63 -3.01
N LYS A 367 -7.06 -7.62 -4.26
CA LYS A 367 -8.46 -7.93 -4.56
C LYS A 367 -8.80 -9.37 -4.13
N LYS A 368 -7.96 -10.35 -4.47
CA LYS A 368 -8.15 -11.76 -4.12
C LYS A 368 -8.16 -11.96 -2.60
N VAL A 369 -7.22 -11.37 -1.86
CA VAL A 369 -7.19 -11.45 -0.38
C VAL A 369 -8.44 -10.79 0.23
N THR A 370 -8.87 -9.64 -0.30
CA THR A 370 -10.09 -8.95 0.14
C THR A 370 -11.31 -9.84 -0.08
N LEU A 371 -11.49 -10.38 -1.28
CA LEU A 371 -12.61 -11.28 -1.60
C LEU A 371 -12.56 -12.59 -0.78
N LEU A 372 -11.39 -13.17 -0.57
CA LEU A 372 -11.20 -14.34 0.28
C LEU A 372 -11.67 -14.07 1.71
N SER A 373 -11.30 -12.91 2.26
CA SER A 373 -11.69 -12.49 3.61
C SER A 373 -13.21 -12.42 3.77
N THR A 374 -13.91 -11.88 2.77
CA THR A 374 -15.38 -11.83 2.78
C THR A 374 -16.07 -13.19 2.73
N LYS A 375 -15.37 -14.24 2.27
CA LYS A 375 -15.89 -15.63 2.23
C LYS A 375 -15.63 -16.38 3.53
N ILE A 376 -14.54 -16.07 4.21
CA ILE A 376 -14.10 -16.79 5.42
C ILE A 376 -14.74 -16.20 6.68
N TYR A 377 -14.91 -14.88 6.73
CA TYR A 377 -15.34 -14.17 7.94
C TYR A 377 -16.72 -13.52 7.79
N ASP A 378 -17.52 -13.60 8.85
CA ASP A 378 -18.72 -12.77 9.02
C ASP A 378 -18.32 -11.39 9.57
N TYR A 379 -17.71 -10.58 8.71
CA TYR A 379 -17.21 -9.26 9.07
C TYR A 379 -18.33 -8.22 9.21
N ASP A 380 -18.11 -7.24 10.09
CA ASP A 380 -18.88 -6.01 10.18
C ASP A 380 -18.14 -4.86 9.45
N LEU A 381 -16.82 -4.77 9.64
CA LEU A 381 -15.96 -3.80 8.96
C LEU A 381 -14.74 -4.50 8.32
N LEU A 382 -14.50 -4.26 7.03
CA LEU A 382 -13.30 -4.68 6.34
C LEU A 382 -12.58 -3.47 5.74
N LEU A 383 -11.36 -3.22 6.20
CA LEU A 383 -10.45 -2.23 5.65
C LEU A 383 -9.63 -2.87 4.54
N SER A 384 -9.47 -2.22 3.40
CA SER A 384 -8.71 -2.74 2.27
C SER A 384 -7.93 -1.62 1.56
N TYR A 385 -6.85 -1.99 0.90
CA TYR A 385 -5.90 -1.08 0.27
C TYR A 385 -5.56 -1.53 -1.16
N GLN A 386 -5.39 -0.57 -2.06
CA GLN A 386 -5.05 -0.77 -3.48
C GLN A 386 -3.97 0.25 -3.92
N PRO A 387 -2.71 -0.18 -4.13
CA PRO A 387 -1.60 0.73 -4.43
C PRO A 387 -1.43 1.10 -5.92
N ILE A 388 -2.14 0.43 -6.83
CA ILE A 388 -1.81 0.43 -8.27
C ILE A 388 -1.70 1.82 -8.90
N LEU A 389 -2.53 2.78 -8.49
CA LEU A 389 -2.53 4.10 -9.11
C LEU A 389 -1.35 4.94 -8.64
N ASP A 390 -1.03 4.91 -7.35
CA ASP A 390 0.16 5.57 -6.82
C ASP A 390 1.45 5.04 -7.46
N GLU A 391 1.64 3.71 -7.48
CA GLU A 391 2.80 3.03 -8.07
C GLU A 391 3.01 3.45 -9.55
N LEU A 392 1.93 3.38 -10.34
CA LEU A 392 2.01 3.73 -11.76
C LEU A 392 2.18 5.23 -11.98
N GLN A 393 1.56 6.08 -11.18
CA GLN A 393 1.66 7.52 -11.38
C GLN A 393 3.05 8.04 -10.96
N HIS A 394 3.67 7.51 -9.90
CA HIS A 394 5.08 7.77 -9.60
C HIS A 394 5.99 7.42 -10.79
N ALA A 395 5.78 6.26 -11.40
CA ALA A 395 6.61 5.74 -12.48
C ALA A 395 6.30 6.32 -13.87
N TYR A 396 5.12 6.92 -14.10
CA TYR A 396 4.65 7.25 -15.45
C TYR A 396 3.94 8.61 -15.59
N PHE A 397 3.77 9.43 -14.54
CA PHE A 397 3.01 10.68 -14.67
C PHE A 397 3.81 11.81 -15.37
N MET A 398 3.95 11.68 -16.69
CA MET A 398 4.75 12.55 -17.55
C MET A 398 3.84 13.49 -18.34
N ILE A 399 3.64 14.71 -17.85
CA ILE A 399 2.79 15.74 -18.49
C ILE A 399 3.45 17.12 -18.58
N ASP A 400 4.62 17.32 -17.95
CA ASP A 400 5.37 18.57 -17.94
C ASP A 400 6.65 18.45 -18.81
N PRO A 401 6.86 19.35 -19.79
CA PRO A 401 8.07 19.38 -20.62
C PRO A 401 9.41 19.53 -19.86
N LYS A 402 9.40 19.94 -18.59
CA LYS A 402 10.60 20.00 -17.73
C LYS A 402 11.05 18.64 -17.21
N GLN A 403 10.19 17.62 -17.30
CA GLN A 403 10.49 16.29 -16.79
C GLN A 403 11.59 15.63 -17.61
N LYS A 404 12.37 14.76 -16.96
CA LYS A 404 13.51 14.10 -17.59
C LYS A 404 13.03 13.28 -18.79
N ASP A 405 13.73 13.37 -19.92
CA ASP A 405 13.46 12.60 -21.13
C ASP A 405 12.04 12.80 -21.69
N TYR A 406 11.40 13.95 -21.42
CA TYR A 406 10.07 14.25 -21.93
C TYR A 406 10.04 14.26 -23.46
N SER A 407 9.09 13.53 -24.03
CA SER A 407 8.63 13.69 -25.40
C SER A 407 7.11 13.50 -25.43
N LYS A 408 6.44 14.06 -26.44
CA LYS A 408 4.99 13.86 -26.60
C LYS A 408 4.63 12.38 -26.75
N GLU A 409 5.41 11.64 -27.52
CA GLU A 409 5.23 10.19 -27.72
C GLU A 409 5.37 9.40 -26.41
N LYS A 410 6.39 9.71 -25.60
CA LYS A 410 6.59 9.05 -24.31
C LYS A 410 5.49 9.41 -23.30
N SER A 411 5.07 10.68 -23.29
CA SER A 411 3.92 11.16 -22.50
C SER A 411 2.63 10.41 -22.85
N GLU A 412 2.30 10.27 -24.14
CA GLU A 412 1.13 9.52 -24.59
C GLU A 412 1.20 8.04 -24.19
N LYS A 413 2.36 7.39 -24.39
CA LYS A 413 2.60 6.01 -23.96
C LYS A 413 2.36 5.84 -22.47
N TYR A 414 2.94 6.71 -21.66
CA TYR A 414 2.88 6.64 -20.20
C TYR A 414 1.48 6.96 -19.64
N LEU A 415 0.78 7.94 -20.22
CA LEU A 415 -0.61 8.22 -19.88
C LEU A 415 -1.52 7.02 -20.20
N ASN A 416 -1.22 6.26 -21.25
CA ASN A 416 -1.94 5.02 -21.55
C ASN A 416 -1.67 3.92 -20.50
N VAL A 417 -0.46 3.85 -19.92
CA VAL A 417 -0.17 2.95 -18.78
C VAL A 417 -1.01 3.32 -17.57
N ILE A 418 -1.03 4.61 -17.21
CA ILE A 418 -1.87 5.12 -16.10
C ILE A 418 -3.34 4.81 -16.38
N HIS A 419 -3.84 5.07 -17.60
CA HIS A 419 -5.21 4.74 -18.00
C HIS A 419 -5.55 3.26 -17.77
N LYS A 420 -4.67 2.32 -18.14
CA LYS A 420 -4.86 0.89 -17.86
C LYS A 420 -4.90 0.59 -16.35
N GLY A 421 -4.11 1.29 -15.55
CA GLY A 421 -4.20 1.25 -14.08
C GLY A 421 -5.57 1.68 -13.54
N TYR A 422 -6.13 2.77 -14.06
CA TYR A 422 -7.48 3.23 -13.70
C TYR A 422 -8.58 2.25 -14.13
N LEU A 423 -8.44 1.61 -15.30
CA LEU A 423 -9.34 0.53 -15.72
C LEU A 423 -9.28 -0.66 -14.76
N GLN A 424 -8.08 -1.04 -14.32
CA GLN A 424 -7.89 -2.10 -13.32
C GLN A 424 -8.51 -1.73 -11.96
N ALA A 425 -8.28 -0.51 -11.46
CA ALA A 425 -8.90 -0.04 -10.23
C ALA A 425 -10.44 -0.08 -10.29
N ASN A 426 -11.02 0.37 -11.41
CA ASN A 426 -12.47 0.30 -11.61
C ASN A 426 -12.99 -1.15 -11.75
N GLN A 427 -12.20 -2.05 -12.31
CA GLN A 427 -12.52 -3.48 -12.39
C GLN A 427 -12.53 -4.13 -10.99
N VAL A 428 -11.57 -3.79 -10.12
CA VAL A 428 -11.55 -4.23 -8.71
C VAL A 428 -12.84 -3.79 -8.00
N ILE A 429 -13.22 -2.51 -8.13
CA ILE A 429 -14.46 -1.96 -7.56
C ILE A 429 -15.67 -2.74 -8.07
N HIS A 430 -15.76 -2.96 -9.38
CA HIS A 430 -16.86 -3.68 -10.01
C HIS A 430 -17.01 -5.13 -9.51
N GLU A 431 -15.90 -5.84 -9.32
CA GLU A 431 -15.91 -7.21 -8.80
C GLU A 431 -16.31 -7.28 -7.32
N LEU A 432 -15.88 -6.30 -6.51
CA LEU A 432 -16.32 -6.15 -5.13
C LEU A 432 -17.83 -5.90 -5.07
N MET A 433 -18.36 -4.96 -5.86
CA MET A 433 -19.80 -4.69 -5.94
C MET A 433 -20.60 -5.93 -6.34
N LYS A 434 -20.14 -6.67 -7.36
CA LYS A 434 -20.80 -7.91 -7.81
C LYS A 434 -20.82 -8.99 -6.73
N SER A 435 -19.72 -9.14 -6.00
CA SER A 435 -19.55 -10.19 -5.00
C SER A 435 -20.20 -9.84 -3.65
N GLN A 436 -20.28 -8.55 -3.32
CA GLN A 436 -20.67 -8.04 -1.99
C GLN A 436 -21.92 -7.15 -2.06
N LYS A 437 -22.97 -7.62 -2.75
CA LYS A 437 -24.22 -6.87 -2.95
C LYS A 437 -24.98 -6.49 -1.65
N ASN A 438 -24.69 -7.20 -0.57
CA ASN A 438 -25.31 -6.97 0.74
C ASN A 438 -24.41 -6.18 1.70
N SER A 439 -23.32 -5.61 1.19
CA SER A 439 -22.38 -4.79 1.95
C SER A 439 -22.35 -3.38 1.38
N ASN A 440 -22.07 -2.41 2.24
CA ASN A 440 -21.79 -1.04 1.83
C ASN A 440 -20.31 -0.94 1.48
N LEU A 441 -20.02 -0.49 0.27
CA LEU A 441 -18.69 -0.21 -0.22
C LEU A 441 -18.45 1.30 -0.11
N VAL A 442 -17.40 1.68 0.63
CA VAL A 442 -16.92 3.06 0.75
C VAL A 442 -15.53 3.10 0.14
N ILE A 443 -15.36 3.94 -0.88
CA ILE A 443 -14.16 4.06 -1.69
C ILE A 443 -13.58 5.44 -1.43
N VAL A 444 -12.32 5.47 -1.01
CA VAL A 444 -11.60 6.71 -0.73
C VAL A 444 -10.25 6.72 -1.43
N SER A 445 -9.64 7.89 -1.45
CA SER A 445 -8.21 8.03 -1.76
C SER A 445 -7.57 9.03 -0.82
N ASP A 446 -6.35 8.73 -0.42
CA ASP A 446 -5.56 9.46 0.54
C ASP A 446 -4.88 10.71 -0.02
N HIS A 447 -4.62 10.76 -1.33
CA HIS A 447 -4.14 11.94 -2.07
C HIS A 447 -4.35 11.80 -3.58
N GLY A 448 -4.05 12.88 -4.32
CA GLY A 448 -3.85 12.84 -5.76
C GLY A 448 -2.37 12.78 -6.14
N MET A 449 -2.01 13.34 -7.30
CA MET A 449 -0.63 13.30 -7.82
C MET A 449 -0.31 14.56 -8.65
N ALA A 450 0.93 15.03 -8.61
CA ALA A 450 1.44 16.12 -9.44
C ALA A 450 2.68 15.68 -10.26
N PRO A 451 2.96 16.31 -11.41
CA PRO A 451 4.17 16.03 -12.16
C PRO A 451 5.42 16.44 -11.37
N LEU A 452 6.52 15.72 -11.58
CA LEU A 452 7.79 15.92 -10.90
C LEU A 452 8.91 16.11 -11.92
N HIS A 453 9.67 17.21 -11.78
CA HIS A 453 10.84 17.49 -12.62
C HIS A 453 12.15 17.61 -11.82
N THR A 454 12.10 18.01 -10.55
CA THR A 454 13.30 18.33 -9.75
C THR A 454 13.26 17.72 -8.36
N VAL A 455 14.40 17.21 -7.89
CA VAL A 455 14.65 16.88 -6.48
C VAL A 455 15.34 18.07 -5.83
N TYR A 456 14.82 18.53 -4.68
CA TYR A 456 15.34 19.62 -3.87
C TYR A 456 15.85 19.10 -2.53
N PHE A 457 16.98 19.64 -2.06
CA PHE A 457 17.72 19.12 -0.91
C PHE A 457 17.80 20.16 0.22
N PRO A 458 16.77 20.30 1.09
CA PRO A 458 16.80 21.26 2.21
C PRO A 458 18.02 21.09 3.11
N ASN A 459 18.46 19.86 3.39
CA ASN A 459 19.66 19.64 4.22
C ASN A 459 20.96 20.16 3.57
N ARG A 460 21.08 20.15 2.23
CA ARG A 460 22.22 20.79 1.54
C ARG A 460 22.19 22.31 1.70
N VAL A 461 21.00 22.91 1.75
CA VAL A 461 20.85 24.34 2.07
C VAL A 461 21.27 24.60 3.51
N LEU A 462 20.84 23.77 4.47
CA LEU A 462 21.25 23.87 5.87
C LEU A 462 22.77 23.76 6.05
N VAL A 463 23.44 22.84 5.32
CA VAL A 463 24.90 22.75 5.27
C VAL A 463 25.51 24.07 4.76
N ARG A 464 25.07 24.56 3.59
CA ARG A 464 25.58 25.81 2.99
C ARG A 464 25.38 27.05 3.87
N ARG A 465 24.39 27.02 4.77
CA ARG A 465 24.04 28.14 5.66
C ARG A 465 24.58 27.96 7.09
N GLY A 466 25.34 26.91 7.37
CA GLY A 466 25.99 26.67 8.68
C GLY A 466 25.04 26.17 9.77
N PHE A 467 23.95 25.48 9.40
CA PHE A 467 23.07 24.79 10.35
C PHE A 467 23.43 23.31 10.53
N ILE A 468 24.18 22.77 9.57
CA ILE A 468 24.81 21.45 9.65
C ILE A 468 26.28 21.65 9.33
N GLU A 469 27.15 21.40 10.29
CA GLU A 469 28.60 21.58 10.15
C GLU A 469 29.29 20.23 10.22
N GLU A 470 30.31 20.00 9.39
CA GLU A 470 31.10 18.77 9.40
C GLU A 470 32.55 19.13 9.73
N ASN A 471 33.12 18.46 10.74
CA ASN A 471 34.52 18.66 11.10
C ASN A 471 35.48 17.84 10.22
N ALA A 472 36.79 18.05 10.38
CA ALA A 472 37.82 17.37 9.59
C ALA A 472 37.80 15.83 9.70
N ASN A 473 37.14 15.26 10.71
CA ASN A 473 37.01 13.82 10.92
C ASN A 473 35.68 13.26 10.37
N GLY A 474 34.89 14.07 9.64
CA GLY A 474 33.59 13.70 9.11
C GLY A 474 32.45 13.66 10.15
N GLN A 475 32.70 14.14 11.36
CA GLN A 475 31.65 14.20 12.40
C GLN A 475 30.81 15.45 12.19
N LYS A 476 29.49 15.25 12.13
CA LYS A 476 28.51 16.31 11.90
C LYS A 476 27.93 16.87 13.20
N THR A 477 27.82 18.18 13.26
CA THR A 477 27.12 18.95 14.30
C THR A 477 25.85 19.54 13.69
N TYR A 478 24.70 19.24 14.30
CA TYR A 478 23.39 19.67 13.80
C TYR A 478 22.80 20.74 14.72
N TYR A 479 22.70 21.97 14.23
CA TYR A 479 21.90 23.03 14.86
C TYR A 479 20.45 22.97 14.40
N ALA A 480 20.23 22.54 13.16
CA ALA A 480 18.94 22.18 12.61
C ALA A 480 19.06 20.98 11.66
N ARG A 481 17.99 20.22 11.50
CA ARG A 481 17.91 19.14 10.51
C ARG A 481 16.53 19.09 9.88
N SER A 482 16.50 18.85 8.57
CA SER A 482 15.30 18.57 7.79
C SER A 482 15.02 17.07 7.73
N PHE A 483 13.75 16.71 7.85
CA PHE A 483 13.18 15.39 7.51
C PHE A 483 12.10 15.61 6.46
N SER A 484 12.24 14.96 5.31
CA SER A 484 11.43 15.28 4.12
C SER A 484 10.67 14.06 3.63
N SER A 485 9.53 14.31 2.99
CA SER A 485 8.70 13.27 2.38
C SER A 485 7.87 13.91 1.27
N GLY A 486 8.05 13.43 0.04
CA GLY A 486 7.30 13.95 -1.11
C GLY A 486 7.49 15.46 -1.29
N GLY A 487 6.38 16.21 -1.27
CA GLY A 487 6.33 17.67 -1.39
C GLY A 487 6.49 18.45 -0.09
N VAL A 488 6.79 17.82 1.06
CA VAL A 488 6.89 18.51 2.35
C VAL A 488 8.21 18.22 3.07
N SER A 489 8.65 19.17 3.89
CA SER A 489 9.81 19.00 4.75
C SER A 489 9.63 19.63 6.13
N HIS A 490 9.87 18.87 7.18
CA HIS A 490 9.85 19.34 8.56
C HIS A 490 11.27 19.66 9.00
N ILE A 491 11.54 20.89 9.44
CA ILE A 491 12.84 21.29 9.97
C ILE A 491 12.75 21.47 11.48
N TYR A 492 13.65 20.80 12.19
CA TYR A 492 13.73 20.80 13.64
C TYR A 492 15.04 21.47 14.07
N LEU A 493 14.96 22.36 15.05
CA LEU A 493 16.11 22.90 15.76
C LEU A 493 16.57 21.89 16.82
N ASN A 494 17.88 21.72 16.97
CA ASN A 494 18.47 20.86 18.00
C ASN A 494 18.47 21.56 19.38
N LEU A 495 17.28 21.79 19.92
CA LEU A 495 17.00 22.70 21.02
C LEU A 495 17.30 22.08 22.39
N GLU A 496 18.00 22.83 23.24
CA GLU A 496 18.30 22.45 24.64
C GLU A 496 17.02 22.17 25.44
N GLY A 497 17.01 21.04 26.15
CA GLY A 497 15.87 20.60 26.96
C GLY A 497 14.70 20.03 26.15
N ARG A 498 14.79 20.00 24.81
CA ARG A 498 13.83 19.31 23.94
C ARG A 498 14.50 18.08 23.32
N GLN A 499 15.44 18.30 22.39
CA GLN A 499 16.19 17.21 21.75
C GLN A 499 17.17 16.55 22.73
N LYS A 500 17.39 15.24 22.55
CA LYS A 500 18.45 14.54 23.28
C LYS A 500 19.81 15.12 22.87
N ASN A 501 20.55 15.64 23.85
CA ASN A 501 21.81 16.36 23.66
C ASN A 501 21.66 17.63 22.79
N GLY A 502 20.54 18.34 22.92
CA GLY A 502 20.33 19.64 22.27
C GLY A 502 21.43 20.65 22.57
N ILE A 503 21.83 21.43 21.55
CA ILE A 503 22.95 22.38 21.60
C ILE A 503 22.51 23.83 21.32
N VAL A 504 21.28 24.03 20.86
CA VAL A 504 20.71 25.36 20.59
C VAL A 504 20.03 25.85 21.86
N PRO A 505 20.48 26.97 22.48
CA PRO A 505 19.83 27.51 23.66
C PRO A 505 18.39 27.94 23.37
N GLN A 506 17.47 27.73 24.32
CA GLN A 506 16.06 28.11 24.15
C GLN A 506 15.86 29.59 23.81
N SER A 507 16.72 30.48 24.35
CA SER A 507 16.70 31.91 24.06
C SER A 507 17.01 32.25 22.60
N GLN A 508 17.59 31.32 21.82
CA GLN A 508 17.90 31.49 20.40
C GLN A 508 16.81 30.94 19.47
N HIS A 509 15.80 30.24 20.00
CA HIS A 509 14.76 29.56 19.20
C HIS A 509 14.10 30.51 18.19
N GLU A 510 13.52 31.62 18.66
CA GLU A 510 12.80 32.55 17.79
C GLU A 510 13.71 33.18 16.72
N ALA A 511 14.96 33.51 17.09
CA ALA A 511 15.94 34.09 16.18
C ALA A 511 16.33 33.09 15.08
N MET A 512 16.52 31.81 15.43
CA MET A 512 16.87 30.76 14.49
C MET A 512 15.70 30.40 13.58
N VAL A 513 14.47 30.31 14.10
CA VAL A 513 13.25 30.14 13.29
C VAL A 513 13.14 31.26 12.26
N LYS A 514 13.32 32.52 12.67
CA LYS A 514 13.30 33.66 11.75
C LYS A 514 14.38 33.53 10.66
N ARG A 515 15.60 33.14 11.04
CA ARG A 515 16.69 32.93 10.07
C ARG A 515 16.38 31.82 9.07
N LEU A 516 15.77 30.72 9.52
CA LEU A 516 15.35 29.63 8.62
C LEU A 516 14.24 30.08 7.65
N ILE A 517 13.25 30.84 8.12
CA ILE A 517 12.20 31.41 7.25
C ILE A 517 12.85 32.29 6.16
N GLU A 518 13.75 33.19 6.54
CA GLU A 518 14.46 34.06 5.59
C GLU A 518 15.31 33.29 4.56
N ILE A 519 15.77 32.09 4.88
CA ILE A 519 16.54 31.24 3.96
C ILE A 519 15.64 30.66 2.86
N PHE A 520 14.42 30.24 3.21
CA PHE A 520 13.55 29.46 2.32
C PHE A 520 12.39 30.25 1.71
N LYS A 521 12.03 31.43 2.23
CA LYS A 521 10.81 32.17 1.84
C LYS A 521 10.73 32.57 0.36
N ASP A 522 11.87 32.76 -0.29
CA ASP A 522 11.97 33.19 -1.70
C ASP A 522 12.52 32.05 -2.58
N ASP A 523 12.61 30.82 -2.05
CA ASP A 523 13.10 29.67 -2.81
C ASP A 523 12.00 29.14 -3.75
N PRO A 524 12.26 28.99 -5.06
CA PRO A 524 11.24 28.56 -6.02
C PRO A 524 10.69 27.15 -5.75
N ALA A 525 11.42 26.30 -5.02
CA ALA A 525 10.95 24.98 -4.65
C ALA A 525 9.86 25.02 -3.56
N ILE A 526 9.69 26.15 -2.86
CA ILE A 526 8.81 26.29 -1.69
C ILE A 526 7.60 27.16 -2.05
N ASP A 527 6.40 26.65 -1.80
CA ASP A 527 5.14 27.38 -1.98
C ASP A 527 4.86 28.26 -0.76
N PHE A 528 4.85 27.66 0.43
CA PHE A 528 4.72 28.39 1.69
C PHE A 528 5.42 27.70 2.85
N ILE A 529 5.62 28.47 3.92
CA ILE A 529 6.27 28.02 5.16
C ILE A 529 5.28 28.12 6.31
N LEU A 530 5.12 27.02 7.04
CA LEU A 530 4.41 27.00 8.31
C LEU A 530 5.39 27.05 9.47
N THR A 531 4.97 27.69 10.53
CA THR A 531 5.59 27.70 11.86
C THR A 531 4.63 27.06 12.84
N GLN A 532 5.07 26.77 14.05
CA GLN A 532 4.16 26.28 15.09
C GLN A 532 2.95 27.21 15.36
N LYS A 533 3.06 28.51 15.07
CA LYS A 533 1.97 29.48 15.31
C LYS A 533 0.81 29.34 14.31
N ASN A 534 1.08 29.05 13.04
CA ASN A 534 0.07 28.95 11.98
C ASN A 534 -0.17 27.51 11.49
N ALA A 535 0.64 26.52 11.90
CA ALA A 535 0.42 25.11 11.57
C ALA A 535 -0.96 24.60 12.04
N LYS A 536 -1.53 25.19 13.11
CA LYS A 536 -2.87 24.86 13.62
C LYS A 536 -3.98 25.09 12.58
N ASP A 537 -3.87 26.13 11.75
CA ASP A 537 -4.86 26.45 10.72
C ASP A 537 -4.93 25.37 9.63
N TYR A 538 -3.86 24.57 9.52
CA TYR A 538 -3.74 23.41 8.64
C TYR A 538 -3.88 22.07 9.38
N GLY A 539 -4.20 22.11 10.68
CA GLY A 539 -4.33 20.92 11.51
C GLY A 539 -3.01 20.17 11.71
N LEU A 540 -1.86 20.85 11.73
CA LEU A 540 -0.52 20.30 11.91
C LEU A 540 0.15 20.76 13.22
N ASP A 541 -0.61 21.24 14.20
CA ASP A 541 -0.12 21.66 15.51
C ASP A 541 0.13 20.47 16.45
N HIS A 542 1.19 19.70 16.18
CA HIS A 542 1.65 18.61 17.05
C HIS A 542 3.09 18.82 17.50
N THR A 543 3.50 18.20 18.61
CA THR A 543 4.90 18.21 19.03
C THR A 543 5.82 17.54 18.02
N ASN A 544 5.31 16.60 17.23
CA ASN A 544 6.07 15.94 16.15
C ASN A 544 6.21 16.83 14.90
N SER A 545 5.58 18.00 14.86
CA SER A 545 5.75 18.94 13.76
C SER A 545 7.07 19.72 13.91
N GLY A 546 7.69 20.05 12.78
CA GLY A 546 8.92 20.84 12.78
C GLY A 546 8.73 22.24 13.39
N ASP A 547 9.83 22.87 13.81
CA ASP A 547 9.81 24.28 14.19
C ASP A 547 9.39 25.17 13.01
N ILE A 548 9.81 24.76 11.80
CA ILE A 548 9.21 25.20 10.54
C ILE A 548 8.89 23.98 9.66
N ILE A 549 7.86 24.12 8.83
CA ILE A 549 7.46 23.14 7.83
C ILE A 549 7.49 23.84 6.48
N LEU A 550 8.27 23.30 5.54
CA LEU A 550 8.31 23.74 4.16
C LEU A 550 7.28 22.94 3.36
N VAL A 551 6.31 23.61 2.76
CA VAL A 551 5.42 23.01 1.76
C VAL A 551 5.94 23.40 0.38
N GLY A 552 6.26 22.41 -0.43
CA GLY A 552 6.89 22.58 -1.73
C GLY A 552 5.89 22.96 -2.83
N ASN A 553 6.41 23.57 -3.90
CA ASN A 553 5.67 23.72 -5.15
C ASN A 553 5.58 22.38 -5.90
N PRO A 554 4.44 22.08 -6.56
CA PRO A 554 4.37 20.99 -7.52
C PRO A 554 5.51 21.06 -8.56
N GLY A 555 6.09 19.91 -8.88
CA GLY A 555 7.31 19.83 -9.70
C GLY A 555 8.58 19.56 -8.88
N TYR A 556 8.53 19.70 -7.56
CA TYR A 556 9.66 19.50 -6.65
C TYR A 556 9.43 18.36 -5.65
N HIS A 557 10.38 17.42 -5.57
CA HIS A 557 10.46 16.42 -4.52
C HIS A 557 11.49 16.85 -3.48
N LEU A 558 11.10 16.97 -2.21
CA LEU A 558 11.99 17.32 -1.11
C LEU A 558 12.56 16.04 -0.49
N THR A 559 13.89 15.99 -0.36
CA THR A 559 14.61 14.86 0.26
C THR A 559 15.50 15.33 1.40
N ASP A 560 15.63 14.52 2.45
CA ASP A 560 16.48 14.79 3.61
C ASP A 560 17.91 14.24 3.46
N LEU A 561 18.31 13.83 2.26
CA LEU A 561 19.70 13.49 1.96
C LEU A 561 20.65 14.67 2.21
N GLU A 562 21.75 14.37 2.90
CA GLU A 562 22.71 15.36 3.38
C GLU A 562 24.07 15.30 2.65
N THR A 563 24.13 14.60 1.53
CA THR A 563 25.36 14.46 0.75
C THR A 563 25.78 15.81 0.17
N SER A 564 27.08 16.08 0.08
CA SER A 564 27.59 17.28 -0.60
C SER A 564 27.11 17.33 -2.06
N GLY A 565 26.81 18.52 -2.58
CA GLY A 565 26.42 18.69 -3.98
C GLY A 565 25.50 19.88 -4.21
N GLU A 566 24.82 19.87 -5.36
CA GLU A 566 23.84 20.89 -5.71
C GLU A 566 22.56 20.81 -4.87
N ILE A 567 21.94 21.95 -4.60
CA ILE A 567 20.68 21.99 -3.83
C ILE A 567 19.48 21.46 -4.63
N THR A 568 19.66 21.26 -5.93
CA THR A 568 18.66 20.69 -6.85
C THR A 568 19.29 19.66 -7.78
N GLN A 569 18.54 18.63 -8.15
CA GLN A 569 18.91 17.66 -9.18
C GLN A 569 17.70 17.30 -10.05
N GLN A 570 17.92 16.82 -11.27
CA GLN A 570 16.84 16.31 -12.11
C GLN A 570 16.21 15.07 -11.48
N ALA A 571 14.89 15.00 -11.42
CA ALA A 571 14.19 13.83 -10.91
C ALA A 571 14.32 12.62 -11.86
N SER A 572 14.36 11.41 -11.28
CA SER A 572 14.43 10.13 -12.00
C SER A 572 13.09 9.38 -12.04
N PHE A 573 12.01 10.02 -11.60
CA PHE A 573 10.63 9.52 -11.61
C PHE A 573 9.69 10.72 -11.84
N TYR A 574 8.42 10.48 -12.13
CA TYR A 574 7.60 11.44 -12.86
C TYR A 574 6.38 11.96 -12.10
N GLY A 575 5.85 11.21 -11.13
CA GLY A 575 4.80 11.67 -10.23
C GLY A 575 5.33 11.90 -8.82
N GLN A 576 4.78 12.90 -8.11
CA GLN A 576 4.95 13.04 -6.66
C GLN A 576 3.72 13.71 -6.02
N HIS A 577 3.56 13.56 -4.71
CA HIS A 577 2.48 14.12 -3.89
C HIS A 577 3.03 14.67 -2.56
N GLY A 578 2.18 15.10 -1.63
CA GLY A 578 2.58 15.73 -0.36
C GLY A 578 2.52 17.26 -0.35
N TYR A 579 2.00 17.88 -1.41
CA TYR A 579 1.83 19.33 -1.57
C TYR A 579 0.55 19.85 -0.88
N ASP A 580 0.26 21.14 -1.08
CA ASP A 580 -0.95 21.80 -0.58
C ASP A 580 -2.24 21.03 -1.00
N PRO A 581 -3.05 20.54 -0.05
CA PRO A 581 -4.29 19.84 -0.35
C PRO A 581 -5.36 20.73 -1.00
N SER A 582 -5.18 22.05 -1.05
CA SER A 582 -6.09 22.95 -1.77
C SER A 582 -6.01 22.78 -3.30
N LEU A 583 -4.88 22.28 -3.79
CA LEU A 583 -4.65 22.03 -5.21
C LEU A 583 -5.58 20.94 -5.74
N LYS A 584 -6.21 21.19 -6.89
CA LYS A 584 -7.08 20.20 -7.56
C LYS A 584 -6.37 18.87 -7.80
N LEU A 585 -5.08 18.91 -8.13
CA LEU A 585 -4.25 17.73 -8.37
C LEU A 585 -4.07 16.85 -7.12
N MET A 586 -4.22 17.40 -5.91
CA MET A 586 -4.08 16.66 -4.65
C MET A 586 -5.39 16.09 -4.12
N LYS A 587 -6.54 16.43 -4.73
CA LYS A 587 -7.84 15.91 -4.30
C LYS A 587 -7.96 14.43 -4.62
N GLY A 588 -8.21 13.64 -3.59
CA GLY A 588 -8.61 12.23 -3.71
C GLY A 588 -10.09 12.10 -4.06
N ILE A 589 -10.52 10.86 -4.30
CA ILE A 589 -11.93 10.54 -4.54
C ILE A 589 -12.66 10.16 -3.25
N PHE A 590 -13.98 10.34 -3.26
CA PHE A 590 -14.89 9.65 -2.35
C PHE A 590 -16.07 9.12 -3.14
N ALA A 591 -16.38 7.84 -2.95
CA ALA A 591 -17.57 7.23 -3.50
C ALA A 591 -18.16 6.21 -2.52
N ALA A 592 -19.47 6.01 -2.57
CA ALA A 592 -20.14 5.02 -1.75
C ALA A 592 -21.26 4.32 -2.51
N TRP A 593 -21.45 3.02 -2.27
CA TRP A 593 -22.51 2.22 -2.89
C TRP A 593 -22.92 1.08 -1.96
N GLY A 594 -24.19 0.72 -1.91
CA GLY A 594 -24.66 -0.40 -1.11
C GLY A 594 -26.09 -0.24 -0.59
N PRO A 595 -26.60 -1.22 0.19
CA PRO A 595 -28.00 -1.27 0.61
C PRO A 595 -28.42 -0.09 1.51
N ASN A 596 -27.48 0.58 2.17
CA ASN A 596 -27.75 1.72 3.05
C ASN A 596 -27.33 3.06 2.42
N ILE A 597 -26.92 3.06 1.15
CA ILE A 597 -26.51 4.26 0.41
C ILE A 597 -27.62 4.67 -0.54
N SER A 598 -28.08 5.90 -0.42
CA SER A 598 -29.03 6.50 -1.36
C SER A 598 -28.28 7.36 -2.38
N PRO A 599 -28.67 7.36 -3.66
CA PRO A 599 -28.08 8.25 -4.65
C PRO A 599 -28.29 9.72 -4.27
N GLU A 600 -27.20 10.46 -4.10
CA GLU A 600 -27.24 11.87 -3.75
C GLU A 600 -26.09 12.60 -4.43
N LYS A 601 -26.37 13.81 -4.94
CA LYS A 601 -25.31 14.72 -5.38
C LYS A 601 -24.63 15.29 -4.15
N THR A 602 -23.36 14.98 -4.00
CA THR A 602 -22.54 15.48 -2.90
C THR A 602 -21.49 16.42 -3.48
N GLY A 603 -21.33 17.59 -2.86
CA GLY A 603 -20.25 18.51 -3.21
C GLY A 603 -18.89 17.95 -2.80
N GLU A 604 -17.94 18.85 -2.57
CA GLU A 604 -16.66 18.47 -1.99
C GLU A 604 -16.83 18.03 -0.53
N ILE A 605 -16.16 16.94 -0.16
CA ILE A 605 -16.12 16.44 1.22
C ILE A 605 -14.71 16.50 1.80
N SER A 606 -14.60 16.33 3.12
CA SER A 606 -13.32 16.23 3.82
C SER A 606 -12.98 14.78 4.16
N TYR A 607 -11.70 14.44 4.20
CA TYR A 607 -11.21 13.20 4.81
C TYR A 607 -11.73 13.01 6.25
N LEU A 608 -12.02 14.09 6.97
CA LEU A 608 -12.60 14.07 8.32
C LEU A 608 -14.03 13.52 8.35
N ASP A 609 -14.75 13.53 7.22
CA ASP A 609 -16.13 13.07 7.11
C ASP A 609 -16.22 11.55 6.92
N VAL A 610 -15.11 10.88 6.53
CA VAL A 610 -15.10 9.43 6.26
C VAL A 610 -15.38 8.63 7.54
N PHE A 611 -14.71 8.97 8.65
CA PHE A 611 -14.92 8.29 9.93
C PHE A 611 -16.39 8.33 10.42
N PRO A 612 -17.04 9.51 10.53
CA PRO A 612 -18.44 9.56 10.97
C PRO A 612 -19.39 8.92 9.95
N PHE A 613 -19.09 8.99 8.64
CA PHE A 613 -19.88 8.30 7.61
C PHE A 613 -19.85 6.78 7.79
N VAL A 614 -18.65 6.19 7.86
CA VAL A 614 -18.47 4.75 8.10
C VAL A 614 -19.06 4.33 9.44
N SER A 615 -18.83 5.12 10.49
CA SER A 615 -19.43 4.88 11.81
C SER A 615 -20.96 4.90 11.79
N GLY A 616 -21.58 5.71 10.92
CA GLY A 616 -23.01 5.77 10.73
C GLY A 616 -23.57 4.50 10.08
N LEU A 617 -22.82 3.93 9.13
CA LEU A 617 -23.18 2.68 8.45
C LEU A 617 -23.05 1.45 9.36
N LEU A 618 -22.18 1.48 10.36
CA LEU A 618 -21.97 0.38 11.32
C LEU A 618 -22.99 0.34 12.48
N LYS A 619 -23.95 1.27 12.52
CA LYS A 619 -25.05 1.27 13.48
C LYS A 619 -26.18 0.35 13.02
#